data_AF-A0A3N5HA43-F1
#
_entry.id   AF-A0A3N5HA43-F1
#
_cell.length_a   1.000
_cell.length_b   1.000
_cell.length_c   1.000
_cell.angle_alpha   90.00
_cell.angle_beta   90.00
_cell.angle_gamma   90.00
#
_symmetry.space_group_name_H-M   'P 1'
#
loop_
_entity.id
_entity.type
_entity.pdbx_description
1 polymer ?
#
loop_
_entity_poly.entity_id
_entity_poly.type
_entity_poly.pdbx_seq_one_letter_code
_entity_poly.pdbx_strand_id
1 'polypeptide(L)'
;MTRAGPVSLIGVLLLGVLCLPAGVSAQQRPAIADKIAKTYGFDSWDQVEAIRYTYNLEAGPVKLSRSWVWEPKTDQITYEGKDKAGNPVKITYSRSQLASQSAFVKEEVDPGFFNDQYTLLFPFHLVWDTGATVTDAGMHKLTLGKGSAEKVVVKYPSEGGYAPGDTWELHVGTDGRIQELVFHRGGPLKPSVVILTWAGHKKAGPLLFSTDKRGTADGKPAHVFFSNVAVKLVGSSTWMEAQ
;
A
#
# COMPACT_ATOMS: atom_id res chain seq x y z
N MET A 1 -23.71 -28.15 50.11
CA MET A 1 -24.41 -27.30 49.12
C MET A 1 -24.52 -25.90 49.70
N THR A 2 -23.73 -24.97 49.19
CA THR A 2 -23.77 -23.56 49.61
C THR A 2 -23.46 -22.76 48.36
N ARG A 3 -24.49 -22.06 47.86
CA ARG A 3 -24.47 -21.22 46.66
C ARG A 3 -23.66 -19.96 46.93
N ALA A 4 -22.67 -19.67 46.10
CA ALA A 4 -22.08 -18.34 46.00
C ALA A 4 -22.94 -17.50 45.03
N GLY A 5 -23.46 -16.37 45.51
CA GLY A 5 -24.21 -15.40 44.70
C GLY A 5 -23.29 -14.48 43.88
N PRO A 6 -23.86 -13.70 42.94
CA PRO A 6 -23.10 -12.83 42.05
C PRO A 6 -22.71 -11.52 42.76
N VAL A 7 -21.45 -11.13 42.65
CA VAL A 7 -20.98 -9.81 43.10
C VAL A 7 -21.18 -8.81 41.97
N SER A 8 -22.08 -7.86 42.19
CA SER A 8 -22.26 -6.66 41.39
C SER A 8 -21.22 -5.62 41.81
N LEU A 9 -20.43 -5.10 40.88
CA LEU A 9 -19.54 -3.97 41.12
C LEU A 9 -20.02 -2.77 40.29
N ILE A 10 -20.59 -1.81 41.01
CA ILE A 10 -20.99 -0.49 40.55
C ILE A 10 -19.76 0.41 40.44
N GLY A 11 -19.60 1.02 39.27
CA GLY A 11 -19.24 2.43 39.04
C GLY A 11 -18.05 3.04 39.77
N VAL A 12 -16.99 3.36 39.01
CA VAL A 12 -16.15 4.54 39.27
C VAL A 12 -16.09 5.37 37.99
N LEU A 13 -16.73 6.54 38.06
CA LEU A 13 -16.62 7.63 37.09
C LEU A 13 -15.24 8.28 37.28
N LEU A 14 -14.38 8.25 36.27
CA LEU A 14 -13.16 9.05 36.23
C LEU A 14 -13.31 10.11 35.13
N LEU A 15 -13.68 11.32 35.55
CA LEU A 15 -13.39 12.55 34.81
C LEU A 15 -11.87 12.73 34.78
N GLY A 16 -11.29 12.82 33.59
CA GLY A 16 -9.86 13.03 33.42
C GLY A 16 -9.52 13.64 32.07
N VAL A 17 -9.52 14.98 32.03
CA VAL A 17 -8.76 15.87 31.13
C VAL A 17 -8.90 15.63 29.61
N LEU A 18 -9.71 16.47 28.95
CA LEU A 18 -9.53 16.76 27.52
C LEU A 18 -8.16 17.44 27.33
N CYS A 19 -7.15 16.66 26.99
CA CYS A 19 -6.01 17.19 26.24
C CYS A 19 -6.54 17.52 24.85
N LEU A 20 -6.75 18.81 24.55
CA LEU A 20 -6.91 19.25 23.18
C LEU A 20 -5.67 18.75 22.41
N PRO A 21 -5.82 17.97 21.32
CA PRO A 21 -4.67 17.62 20.51
C PRO A 21 -4.06 18.94 20.04
N ALA A 22 -2.80 19.19 20.43
CA ALA A 22 -1.99 20.22 19.82
C ALA A 22 -2.15 20.07 18.32
N GLY A 23 -2.54 21.15 17.64
CA GLY A 23 -2.70 21.14 16.19
C GLY A 23 -1.45 20.54 15.58
N VAL A 24 -1.57 19.32 15.06
CA VAL A 24 -0.53 18.70 14.25
C VAL A 24 -0.40 19.65 13.07
N SER A 25 0.64 20.48 13.10
CA SER A 25 1.06 21.19 11.91
C SER A 25 1.23 20.12 10.85
N ALA A 26 0.37 20.14 9.82
CA ALA A 26 0.52 19.26 8.68
C ALA A 26 1.93 19.56 8.14
N GLN A 27 2.88 18.66 8.42
CA GLN A 27 4.25 18.84 8.00
C GLN A 27 4.21 19.10 6.50
N GLN A 28 4.68 20.28 6.09
CA GLN A 28 4.59 20.69 4.70
C GLN A 28 5.38 19.67 3.88
N ARG A 29 4.65 18.90 3.07
CA ARG A 29 5.20 17.84 2.24
C ARG A 29 6.20 18.44 1.24
N PRO A 30 7.35 17.81 1.00
CA PRO A 30 8.35 18.34 0.07
C PRO A 30 7.84 18.28 -1.37
N ALA A 31 8.24 19.25 -2.20
CA ALA A 31 7.78 19.39 -3.59
C ALA A 31 8.07 18.16 -4.47
N ILE A 32 9.10 17.39 -4.14
CA ILE A 32 9.41 16.13 -4.84
C ILE A 32 8.27 15.11 -4.74
N ALA A 33 7.49 15.09 -3.65
CA ALA A 33 6.36 14.18 -3.51
C ALA A 33 5.29 14.44 -4.58
N ASP A 34 4.94 15.72 -4.79
CA ASP A 34 4.00 16.12 -5.84
C ASP A 34 4.57 15.85 -7.23
N LYS A 35 5.88 16.09 -7.43
CA LYS A 35 6.56 15.77 -8.70
C LYS A 35 6.44 14.28 -9.02
N ILE A 36 6.71 13.39 -8.06
CA ILE A 36 6.58 11.95 -8.23
C ILE A 36 5.13 11.59 -8.56
N ALA A 37 4.17 12.00 -7.74
CA ALA A 37 2.75 11.67 -7.97
C ALA A 37 2.29 12.09 -9.38
N LYS A 38 2.64 13.31 -9.82
CA LYS A 38 2.36 13.81 -11.17
C LYS A 38 3.02 13.00 -12.27
N THR A 39 4.28 12.60 -12.10
CA THR A 39 4.97 11.70 -13.05
C THR A 39 4.21 10.38 -13.25
N TYR A 40 3.53 9.90 -12.20
CA TYR A 40 2.74 8.67 -12.26
C TYR A 40 1.29 8.88 -12.73
N GLY A 41 0.88 10.10 -13.05
CA GLY A 41 -0.43 10.43 -13.63
C GLY A 41 -1.47 10.93 -12.63
N PHE A 42 -1.05 11.38 -11.45
CA PHE A 42 -1.97 11.82 -10.39
C PHE A 42 -2.94 12.93 -10.82
N ASP A 43 -2.54 13.83 -11.71
CA ASP A 43 -3.41 14.91 -12.23
C ASP A 43 -4.67 14.39 -12.95
N SER A 44 -4.70 13.10 -13.32
CA SER A 44 -5.86 12.44 -13.93
C SER A 44 -6.60 11.49 -12.98
N TRP A 45 -6.25 11.47 -11.69
CA TRP A 45 -6.80 10.52 -10.72
C TRP A 45 -8.34 10.58 -10.64
N ASP A 46 -8.93 11.77 -10.69
CA ASP A 46 -10.38 11.95 -10.62
C ASP A 46 -11.14 11.32 -11.80
N GLN A 47 -10.44 11.02 -12.91
CA GLN A 47 -11.01 10.36 -14.07
C GLN A 47 -11.00 8.83 -13.95
N VAL A 48 -10.33 8.26 -12.93
CA VAL A 48 -10.25 6.82 -12.71
C VAL A 48 -11.55 6.33 -12.09
N GLU A 49 -12.23 5.42 -12.78
CA GLU A 49 -13.41 4.71 -12.27
C GLU A 49 -13.00 3.42 -11.57
N ALA A 50 -12.09 2.66 -12.18
CA ALA A 50 -11.62 1.40 -11.62
C ALA A 50 -10.20 1.06 -12.07
N ILE A 51 -9.49 0.27 -11.26
CA ILE A 51 -8.18 -0.30 -11.58
C ILE A 51 -8.27 -1.82 -11.41
N ARG A 52 -7.73 -2.56 -12.36
CA ARG A 52 -7.58 -4.02 -12.29
C ARG A 52 -6.11 -4.39 -12.37
N TYR A 53 -5.67 -5.38 -11.59
CA TYR A 53 -4.34 -5.96 -11.69
C TYR A 53 -4.28 -7.33 -11.03
N THR A 54 -3.28 -8.11 -11.39
CA THR A 54 -2.87 -9.34 -10.70
C THR A 54 -1.51 -9.10 -10.06
N TYR A 55 -1.43 -9.25 -8.74
CA TYR A 55 -0.19 -9.21 -7.98
C TYR A 55 0.43 -10.61 -7.94
N ASN A 56 1.74 -10.68 -8.18
CA ASN A 56 2.51 -11.92 -8.13
C ASN A 56 3.77 -11.70 -7.28
N LEU A 57 4.09 -12.68 -6.43
CA LEU A 57 5.30 -12.70 -5.62
C LEU A 57 5.99 -14.05 -5.77
N GLU A 58 7.29 -13.99 -6.06
CA GLU A 58 8.21 -15.12 -5.98
C GLU A 58 9.36 -14.77 -5.02
N ALA A 59 9.45 -15.48 -3.90
CA ALA A 59 10.50 -15.28 -2.90
C ALA A 59 10.89 -16.62 -2.26
N GLY A 60 12.00 -17.20 -2.71
CA GLY A 60 12.39 -18.55 -2.30
C GLY A 60 11.30 -19.58 -2.63
N PRO A 61 10.78 -20.35 -1.65
CA PRO A 61 9.71 -21.31 -1.88
C PRO A 61 8.31 -20.67 -1.97
N VAL A 62 8.18 -19.38 -1.60
CA VAL A 62 6.89 -18.69 -1.59
C VAL A 62 6.54 -18.26 -3.01
N LYS A 63 5.40 -18.74 -3.49
CA LYS A 63 4.73 -18.26 -4.71
C LYS A 63 3.30 -17.86 -4.37
N LEU A 64 2.97 -16.61 -4.65
CA LEU A 64 1.64 -16.04 -4.43
C LEU A 64 1.17 -15.37 -5.72
N SER A 65 -0.11 -15.57 -6.06
CA SER A 65 -0.78 -14.84 -7.13
C SER A 65 -2.22 -14.57 -6.73
N ARG A 66 -2.66 -13.32 -6.85
CA ARG A 66 -4.03 -12.88 -6.59
C ARG A 66 -4.39 -11.65 -7.41
N SER A 67 -5.66 -11.53 -7.77
CA SER A 67 -6.16 -10.47 -8.62
C SER A 67 -7.12 -9.56 -7.87
N TRP A 68 -7.12 -8.30 -8.28
CA TRP A 68 -7.87 -7.22 -7.70
C TRP A 68 -8.60 -6.44 -8.78
N VAL A 69 -9.84 -6.05 -8.50
CA VAL A 69 -10.50 -4.91 -9.12
C VAL A 69 -10.86 -3.94 -8.00
N TRP A 70 -10.45 -2.69 -8.13
CA TRP A 70 -10.72 -1.64 -7.15
C TRP A 70 -11.42 -0.46 -7.82
N GLU A 71 -12.54 -0.05 -7.23
CA GLU A 71 -13.30 1.13 -7.60
C GLU A 71 -13.08 2.21 -6.52
N PRO A 72 -12.07 3.10 -6.68
CA PRO A 72 -11.67 4.01 -5.60
C PRO A 72 -12.76 4.98 -5.15
N LYS A 73 -13.72 5.33 -6.02
CA LYS A 73 -14.80 6.27 -5.71
C LYS A 73 -15.87 5.70 -4.78
N THR A 74 -16.11 4.39 -4.87
CA THR A 74 -17.09 3.66 -4.04
C THR A 74 -16.40 2.85 -2.94
N ASP A 75 -15.07 2.81 -2.96
CA ASP A 75 -14.19 1.96 -2.16
C ASP A 75 -14.66 0.49 -2.15
N GLN A 76 -15.06 0.02 -3.34
CA GLN A 76 -15.43 -1.36 -3.60
C GLN A 76 -14.21 -2.13 -4.10
N ILE A 77 -13.97 -3.29 -3.50
CA ILE A 77 -12.84 -4.17 -3.82
C ILE A 77 -13.38 -5.54 -4.20
N THR A 78 -12.90 -6.05 -5.33
CA THR A 78 -13.12 -7.44 -5.74
C THR A 78 -11.79 -8.18 -5.72
N TYR A 79 -11.73 -9.23 -4.89
CA TYR A 79 -10.66 -10.20 -4.81
C TYR A 79 -10.97 -11.41 -5.69
N GLU A 80 -9.95 -11.91 -6.39
CA GLU A 80 -9.99 -13.23 -7.03
C GLU A 80 -8.66 -13.95 -6.75
N GLY A 81 -8.73 -15.09 -6.08
CA GLY A 81 -7.53 -15.82 -5.63
C GLY A 81 -7.90 -17.12 -4.95
N LYS A 82 -7.10 -17.54 -3.96
CA LYS A 82 -7.34 -18.77 -3.19
C LYS A 82 -7.75 -18.48 -1.75
N ASP A 83 -8.53 -19.37 -1.16
CA ASP A 83 -8.76 -19.41 0.29
C ASP A 83 -7.62 -20.13 1.04
N LYS A 84 -7.76 -20.28 2.36
CA LYS A 84 -6.77 -20.99 3.20
C LYS A 84 -6.61 -22.47 2.84
N ALA A 85 -7.60 -23.10 2.22
CA ALA A 85 -7.57 -24.48 1.76
C ALA A 85 -7.05 -24.61 0.31
N GLY A 86 -6.75 -23.50 -0.36
CA GLY A 86 -6.26 -23.47 -1.73
C GLY A 86 -7.37 -23.49 -2.80
N ASN A 87 -8.64 -23.40 -2.41
CA ASN A 87 -9.75 -23.36 -3.35
C ASN A 87 -9.88 -21.98 -4.00
N PRO A 88 -10.24 -21.89 -5.30
CA PRO A 88 -10.49 -20.61 -5.93
C PRO A 88 -11.70 -19.93 -5.29
N VAL A 89 -11.56 -18.65 -4.98
CA VAL A 89 -12.62 -17.80 -4.43
C VAL A 89 -12.64 -16.45 -5.12
N LYS A 90 -13.84 -15.90 -5.24
CA LYS A 90 -14.08 -14.53 -5.71
C LYS A 90 -14.98 -13.82 -4.71
N ILE A 91 -14.53 -12.67 -4.22
CA ILE A 91 -15.20 -11.93 -3.15
C ILE A 91 -15.24 -10.46 -3.54
N THR A 92 -16.41 -9.86 -3.49
CA THR A 92 -16.60 -8.41 -3.65
C THR A 92 -17.14 -7.84 -2.35
N TYR A 93 -16.52 -6.77 -1.85
CA TYR A 93 -16.96 -6.10 -0.63
C TYR A 93 -16.76 -4.59 -0.74
N SER A 94 -17.61 -3.82 -0.05
CA SER A 94 -17.35 -2.40 0.21
C SER A 94 -16.61 -2.26 1.53
N ARG A 95 -15.57 -1.44 1.52
CA ARG A 95 -14.76 -1.11 2.70
C ARG A 95 -15.56 -0.45 3.82
N SER A 96 -16.57 0.32 3.47
CA SER A 96 -17.52 0.91 4.43
C SER A 96 -18.27 -0.14 5.26
N GLN A 97 -18.35 -1.38 4.77
CA GLN A 97 -19.03 -2.51 5.40
C GLN A 97 -18.04 -3.58 5.90
N LEU A 98 -16.75 -3.24 6.04
CA LEU A 98 -15.71 -4.21 6.41
C LEU A 98 -16.00 -4.90 7.75
N ALA A 99 -16.56 -4.18 8.73
CA ALA A 99 -16.86 -4.73 10.05
C ALA A 99 -17.81 -5.95 10.01
N SER A 100 -18.75 -5.95 9.07
CA SER A 100 -19.72 -7.03 8.86
C SER A 100 -19.22 -8.15 7.94
N GLN A 101 -18.02 -8.02 7.36
CA GLN A 101 -17.45 -9.06 6.50
C GLN A 101 -16.93 -10.25 7.32
N SER A 102 -16.70 -11.37 6.63
CA SER A 102 -16.14 -12.58 7.22
C SER A 102 -14.73 -12.35 7.80
N ALA A 103 -14.31 -13.23 8.72
CA ALA A 103 -12.94 -13.19 9.25
C ALA A 103 -11.89 -13.29 8.12
N PHE A 104 -12.13 -14.15 7.12
CA PHE A 104 -11.26 -14.26 5.95
C PHE A 104 -11.08 -12.93 5.22
N VAL A 105 -12.15 -12.14 5.04
CA VAL A 105 -12.04 -10.84 4.40
C VAL A 105 -11.25 -9.86 5.26
N LYS A 106 -11.57 -9.77 6.56
CA LYS A 106 -10.94 -8.80 7.47
C LYS A 106 -9.47 -9.09 7.76
N GLU A 107 -9.09 -10.37 7.83
CA GLU A 107 -7.77 -10.78 8.30
C GLU A 107 -6.81 -11.12 7.16
N GLU A 108 -7.31 -11.45 5.97
CA GLU A 108 -6.47 -11.93 4.86
C GLU A 108 -6.66 -11.11 3.57
N VAL A 109 -7.91 -10.96 3.11
CA VAL A 109 -8.19 -10.33 1.81
C VAL A 109 -7.92 -8.83 1.87
N ASP A 110 -8.50 -8.14 2.84
CA ASP A 110 -8.40 -6.69 2.95
C ASP A 110 -6.97 -6.20 3.28
N PRO A 111 -6.26 -6.77 4.28
CA PRO A 111 -4.83 -6.47 4.48
C PRO A 111 -3.99 -6.81 3.25
N GLY A 112 -4.34 -7.88 2.55
CA GLY A 112 -3.70 -8.29 1.30
C GLY A 112 -3.85 -7.27 0.18
N PHE A 113 -5.06 -6.73 0.00
CA PHE A 113 -5.33 -5.67 -0.96
C PHE A 113 -4.44 -4.46 -0.70
N PHE A 114 -4.38 -3.96 0.54
CA PHE A 114 -3.54 -2.81 0.87
C PHE A 114 -2.06 -3.09 0.62
N ASN A 115 -1.52 -4.23 1.05
CA ASN A 115 -0.12 -4.58 0.75
C ASN A 115 0.20 -4.47 -0.75
N ASP A 116 -0.66 -5.05 -1.59
CA ASP A 116 -0.44 -5.09 -3.03
C ASP A 116 -0.67 -3.73 -3.69
N GLN A 117 -1.68 -2.99 -3.20
CA GLN A 117 -2.02 -1.64 -3.65
C GLN A 117 -0.91 -0.66 -3.31
N TYR A 118 -0.35 -0.70 -2.09
CA TYR A 118 0.82 0.10 -1.70
C TYR A 118 1.99 -0.20 -2.63
N THR A 119 2.24 -1.47 -2.95
CA THR A 119 3.33 -1.86 -3.85
C THR A 119 3.11 -1.41 -5.30
N LEU A 120 1.85 -1.28 -5.75
CA LEU A 120 1.50 -0.83 -7.10
C LEU A 120 1.49 0.70 -7.24
N LEU A 121 0.90 1.39 -6.27
CA LEU A 121 0.51 2.80 -6.31
C LEU A 121 1.20 3.66 -5.25
N PHE A 122 2.35 3.22 -4.71
CA PHE A 122 3.13 4.00 -3.74
C PHE A 122 3.37 5.47 -4.13
N PRO A 123 3.63 5.82 -5.41
CA PRO A 123 3.71 7.21 -5.85
C PRO A 123 2.53 8.09 -5.43
N PHE A 124 1.33 7.53 -5.32
CA PHE A 124 0.12 8.26 -4.93
C PHE A 124 -0.07 8.30 -3.41
N HIS A 125 0.41 7.30 -2.66
CA HIS A 125 0.44 7.37 -1.19
C HIS A 125 1.27 8.53 -0.67
N LEU A 126 2.30 8.95 -1.43
CA LEU A 126 3.03 10.18 -1.13
C LEU A 126 2.11 11.38 -0.97
N VAL A 127 0.98 11.42 -1.68
CA VAL A 127 0.03 12.53 -1.65
C VAL A 127 -1.29 12.23 -0.93
N TRP A 128 -1.75 10.99 -0.94
CA TRP A 128 -2.96 10.55 -0.23
C TRP A 128 -2.78 10.44 1.28
N ASP A 129 -1.64 9.90 1.72
CA ASP A 129 -1.50 9.52 3.12
C ASP A 129 -1.18 10.77 3.95
N THR A 130 -2.09 11.11 4.87
CA THR A 130 -1.98 12.29 5.73
C THR A 130 -1.24 12.00 7.04
N GLY A 131 -1.13 10.74 7.43
CA GLY A 131 -0.49 10.32 8.67
C GLY A 131 1.02 10.09 8.55
N ALA A 132 1.56 10.02 7.34
CA ALA A 132 2.98 9.74 7.11
C ALA A 132 3.82 11.03 7.07
N THR A 133 5.02 10.97 7.64
CA THR A 133 6.04 12.00 7.44
C THR A 133 6.80 11.71 6.15
N VAL A 134 6.79 12.66 5.21
CA VAL A 134 7.56 12.58 3.96
C VAL A 134 8.73 13.57 4.02
N THR A 135 9.94 13.07 3.81
CA THR A 135 11.18 13.84 3.87
C THR A 135 11.98 13.66 2.59
N ASP A 136 12.43 14.76 2.01
CA ASP A 136 13.48 14.75 0.99
C ASP A 136 14.85 14.71 1.69
N ALA A 137 15.59 13.63 1.47
CA ALA A 137 16.91 13.39 2.06
C ALA A 137 18.06 13.74 1.09
N GLY A 138 17.77 14.32 -0.08
CA GLY A 138 18.76 14.68 -1.07
C GLY A 138 19.39 13.47 -1.78
N MET A 139 20.56 13.66 -2.38
CA MET A 139 21.19 12.62 -3.20
C MET A 139 21.83 11.51 -2.36
N HIS A 140 21.45 10.26 -2.64
CA HIS A 140 22.02 9.06 -2.03
C HIS A 140 22.43 8.03 -3.08
N LYS A 141 23.40 7.18 -2.73
CA LYS A 141 23.76 6.03 -3.57
C LYS A 141 22.60 5.05 -3.65
N LEU A 142 22.39 4.50 -4.84
CA LEU A 142 21.47 3.39 -5.05
C LEU A 142 21.92 2.17 -4.25
N THR A 143 20.96 1.37 -3.80
CA THR A 143 21.21 0.17 -2.98
C THR A 143 21.47 -1.05 -3.87
N LEU A 144 20.75 -1.20 -5.00
CA LEU A 144 20.92 -2.31 -5.93
C LEU A 144 21.78 -1.93 -7.15
N GLY A 145 21.62 -0.70 -7.64
CA GLY A 145 22.22 -0.18 -8.86
C GLY A 145 23.54 0.55 -8.66
N LYS A 146 24.11 1.01 -9.77
CA LYS A 146 25.24 1.94 -9.77
C LYS A 146 24.73 3.38 -9.82
N GLY A 147 25.42 4.29 -9.14
CA GLY A 147 25.14 5.72 -9.21
C GLY A 147 24.39 6.24 -7.99
N SER A 148 23.69 7.35 -8.15
CA SER A 148 22.96 8.04 -7.08
C SER A 148 21.68 8.64 -7.62
N ALA A 149 20.68 8.75 -6.74
CA ALA A 149 19.36 9.28 -7.02
C ALA A 149 18.89 10.10 -5.83
N GLU A 150 17.89 10.95 -6.05
CA GLU A 150 17.28 11.75 -4.98
C GLU A 150 16.46 10.83 -4.10
N LYS A 151 16.69 10.87 -2.79
CA LYS A 151 16.09 9.94 -1.84
C LYS A 151 14.93 10.60 -1.11
N VAL A 152 13.76 9.99 -1.22
CA VAL A 152 12.55 10.38 -0.47
C VAL A 152 12.25 9.33 0.57
N VAL A 153 12.14 9.73 1.84
CA VAL A 153 11.82 8.84 2.96
C VAL A 153 10.39 9.10 3.42
N VAL A 154 9.58 8.05 3.46
CA VAL A 154 8.21 8.06 3.96
C VAL A 154 8.15 7.23 5.23
N LYS A 155 7.86 7.88 6.37
CA LYS A 155 7.78 7.22 7.68
C LYS A 155 6.34 7.22 8.18
N TYR A 156 5.80 6.04 8.45
CA TYR A 156 4.48 5.89 9.06
C TYR A 156 4.57 5.90 10.60
N PRO A 157 3.52 6.40 11.29
CA PRO A 157 3.41 6.32 12.75
C PRO A 157 3.44 4.86 13.22
N SER A 158 3.88 4.64 14.46
CA SER A 158 3.97 3.28 15.03
C SER A 158 2.62 2.63 15.30
N GLU A 159 1.52 3.38 15.28
CA GLU A 159 0.17 2.91 15.55
C GLU A 159 -0.82 3.39 14.48
N GLY A 160 -1.83 2.57 14.20
CA GLY A 160 -2.89 2.87 13.22
C GLY A 160 -2.53 2.56 11.78
N GLY A 161 -3.56 2.51 10.92
CA GLY A 161 -3.42 2.24 9.48
C GLY A 161 -2.96 0.82 9.13
N TYR A 162 -2.62 0.62 7.86
CA TYR A 162 -2.14 -0.67 7.32
C TYR A 162 -0.62 -0.84 7.36
N ALA A 163 0.12 0.24 7.64
CA ALA A 163 1.58 0.28 7.60
C ALA A 163 2.21 0.79 8.92
N PRO A 164 1.76 0.32 10.10
CA PRO A 164 2.22 0.87 11.38
C PRO A 164 3.73 0.65 11.56
N GLY A 165 4.44 1.77 11.72
CA GLY A 165 5.88 1.80 11.94
C GLY A 165 6.73 1.55 10.69
N ASP A 166 6.13 1.35 9.53
CA ASP A 166 6.86 1.12 8.28
C ASP A 166 7.65 2.37 7.84
N THR A 167 8.79 2.13 7.18
CA THR A 167 9.55 3.17 6.48
C THR A 167 9.74 2.75 5.03
N TRP A 168 9.48 3.65 4.08
CA TRP A 168 9.75 3.46 2.67
C TRP A 168 10.77 4.50 2.21
N GLU A 169 11.91 4.06 1.69
CA GLU A 169 12.89 4.92 1.03
C GLU A 169 12.81 4.72 -0.48
N LEU A 170 12.44 5.78 -1.19
CA LEU A 170 12.35 5.83 -2.63
C LEU A 170 13.60 6.51 -3.18
N HIS A 171 14.26 5.87 -4.14
CA HIS A 171 15.34 6.48 -4.90
C HIS A 171 14.79 6.93 -6.24
N VAL A 172 14.80 8.23 -6.50
CA VAL A 172 14.04 8.88 -7.57
C VAL A 172 15.00 9.48 -8.59
N GLY A 173 14.80 9.11 -9.85
CA GLY A 173 15.56 9.62 -10.98
C GLY A 173 15.24 11.08 -11.28
N THR A 174 16.08 11.70 -12.10
CA THR A 174 15.87 13.09 -12.57
C THR A 174 14.56 13.25 -13.34
N ASP A 175 14.10 12.19 -14.01
CA ASP A 175 12.81 12.06 -14.70
C ASP A 175 11.59 11.95 -13.77
N GLY A 176 11.81 11.96 -12.44
CA GLY A 176 10.77 11.85 -11.43
C GLY A 176 10.22 10.44 -11.25
N ARG A 177 10.82 9.43 -11.89
CA ARG A 177 10.43 8.02 -11.70
C ARG A 177 11.24 7.41 -10.56
N ILE A 178 10.59 6.53 -9.81
CA ILE A 178 11.29 5.73 -8.81
C ILE A 178 12.16 4.72 -9.57
N GLN A 179 13.41 4.56 -9.14
CA GLN A 179 14.36 3.58 -9.64
C GLN A 179 14.46 2.39 -8.69
N GLU A 180 14.44 2.64 -7.38
CA GLU A 180 14.54 1.63 -6.33
C GLU A 180 13.69 2.00 -5.12
N LEU A 181 13.22 0.97 -4.44
CA LEU A 181 12.54 1.04 -3.15
C LEU A 181 13.37 0.26 -2.11
N VAL A 182 13.56 0.87 -0.94
CA VAL A 182 13.94 0.18 0.29
C VAL A 182 12.80 0.29 1.28
N PHE A 183 12.17 -0.83 1.59
CA PHE A 183 11.11 -0.93 2.58
C PHE A 183 11.67 -1.52 3.87
N HIS A 184 11.44 -0.85 4.99
CA HIS A 184 11.70 -1.34 6.33
C HIS A 184 10.38 -1.58 7.04
N ARG A 185 10.10 -2.83 7.39
CA ARG A 185 8.88 -3.17 8.11
C ARG A 185 8.93 -2.68 9.56
N GLY A 186 7.83 -2.08 10.01
CA GLY A 186 7.55 -1.81 11.41
C GLY A 186 7.21 -3.09 12.19
N GLY A 187 7.67 -3.15 13.44
CA GLY A 187 7.41 -4.31 14.31
C GLY A 187 8.21 -5.57 13.94
N PRO A 188 7.85 -6.73 14.52
CA PRO A 188 8.71 -7.92 14.50
C PRO A 188 8.54 -8.83 13.28
N LEU A 189 7.55 -8.58 12.41
CA LEU A 189 7.20 -9.48 11.30
C LEU A 189 8.24 -9.47 10.18
N LYS A 190 8.48 -10.64 9.57
CA LYS A 190 9.44 -10.83 8.46
C LYS A 190 8.74 -10.82 7.10
N PRO A 191 9.41 -10.36 6.02
CA PRO A 191 10.79 -9.84 5.96
C PRO A 191 11.00 -8.44 6.57
N SER A 192 12.03 -8.21 7.37
CA SER A 192 12.26 -6.88 7.97
C SER A 192 12.67 -5.81 6.97
N VAL A 193 13.43 -6.18 5.94
CA VAL A 193 13.89 -5.27 4.89
C VAL A 193 13.60 -5.86 3.52
N VAL A 194 13.00 -5.08 2.64
CA VAL A 194 12.77 -5.44 1.24
C VAL A 194 13.38 -4.36 0.36
N ILE A 195 14.28 -4.76 -0.54
CA ILE A 195 14.93 -3.84 -1.48
C ILE A 195 14.57 -4.30 -2.89
N LEU A 196 13.88 -3.47 -3.66
CA LEU A 196 13.41 -3.82 -5.00
C LEU A 196 13.73 -2.71 -5.99
N THR A 197 14.03 -3.08 -7.23
CA THR A 197 13.93 -2.16 -8.35
C THR A 197 12.47 -1.72 -8.55
N TRP A 198 12.28 -0.57 -9.18
CA TRP A 198 10.98 -0.07 -9.59
C TRP A 198 10.92 0.01 -11.12
N ALA A 199 10.87 -1.16 -11.76
CA ALA A 199 11.06 -1.30 -13.20
C ALA A 199 9.75 -1.72 -13.93
N GLY A 200 9.86 -2.04 -15.22
CA GLY A 200 8.71 -2.46 -16.04
C GLY A 200 7.65 -1.37 -16.16
N HIS A 201 8.07 -0.14 -16.42
CA HIS A 201 7.14 0.98 -16.52
C HIS A 201 6.20 0.83 -17.73
N LYS A 202 4.90 0.79 -17.47
CA LYS A 202 3.84 0.68 -18.49
C LYS A 202 2.74 1.70 -18.24
N LYS A 203 2.08 2.16 -19.31
CA LYS A 203 0.94 3.08 -19.18
C LYS A 203 -0.38 2.33 -19.38
N ALA A 204 -1.33 2.53 -18.48
CA ALA A 204 -2.73 2.16 -18.66
C ALA A 204 -3.56 3.45 -18.58
N GLY A 205 -3.99 3.95 -19.74
CA GLY A 205 -4.60 5.27 -19.84
C GLY A 205 -3.65 6.38 -19.36
N PRO A 206 -4.11 7.30 -18.50
CA PRO A 206 -3.28 8.40 -18.02
C PRO A 206 -2.27 7.99 -16.94
N LEU A 207 -2.40 6.78 -16.37
CA LEU A 207 -1.58 6.35 -15.24
C LEU A 207 -0.35 5.56 -15.71
N LEU A 208 0.78 5.80 -15.05
CA LEU A 208 2.01 5.02 -15.19
C LEU A 208 2.09 4.01 -14.05
N PHE A 209 2.53 2.79 -14.36
CA PHE A 209 2.70 1.71 -13.37
C PHE A 209 4.08 1.08 -13.52
N SER A 210 4.71 0.71 -12.40
CA SER A 210 5.86 -0.21 -12.42
C SER A 210 5.35 -1.64 -12.26
N THR A 211 5.52 -2.46 -13.29
CA THR A 211 4.99 -3.84 -13.33
C THR A 211 6.03 -4.91 -13.03
N ASP A 212 7.31 -4.57 -12.89
CA ASP A 212 8.38 -5.54 -12.59
C ASP A 212 9.32 -4.98 -11.51
N LYS A 213 9.49 -5.71 -10.41
CA LYS A 213 10.27 -5.29 -9.24
C LYS A 213 11.13 -6.45 -8.76
N ARG A 214 12.44 -6.35 -8.93
CA ARG A 214 13.39 -7.42 -8.59
C ARG A 214 14.38 -6.95 -7.53
N GLY A 215 14.78 -7.84 -6.64
CA GLY A 215 15.78 -7.52 -5.63
C GLY A 215 15.80 -8.56 -4.53
N THR A 216 15.68 -8.11 -3.28
CA THR A 216 15.81 -8.97 -2.11
C THR A 216 14.77 -8.70 -1.02
N ALA A 217 14.46 -9.73 -0.24
CA ALA A 217 13.73 -9.66 1.02
C ALA A 217 14.58 -10.35 2.10
N ASP A 218 15.02 -9.60 3.12
CA ASP A 218 16.02 -10.01 4.11
C ASP A 218 17.25 -10.68 3.48
N GLY A 219 17.76 -10.08 2.40
CA GLY A 219 18.94 -10.56 1.67
C GLY A 219 18.71 -11.76 0.75
N LYS A 220 17.50 -12.35 0.72
CA LYS A 220 17.15 -13.45 -0.19
C LYS A 220 16.49 -12.92 -1.46
N PRO A 221 16.69 -13.52 -2.64
CA PRO A 221 16.05 -13.08 -3.87
C PRO A 221 14.53 -12.97 -3.75
N ALA A 222 13.99 -11.86 -4.26
CA ALA A 222 12.57 -11.58 -4.32
C ALA A 222 12.22 -10.95 -5.67
N HIS A 223 11.06 -11.33 -6.21
CA HIS A 223 10.49 -10.78 -7.43
C HIS A 223 9.00 -10.53 -7.21
N VAL A 224 8.62 -9.26 -7.34
CA VAL A 224 7.22 -8.83 -7.36
C VAL A 224 6.91 -8.35 -8.76
N PHE A 225 5.81 -8.81 -9.35
CA PHE A 225 5.39 -8.35 -10.66
C PHE A 225 3.88 -8.30 -10.79
N PHE A 226 3.44 -7.40 -11.67
CA PHE A 226 2.03 -7.16 -11.93
C PHE A 226 1.68 -7.58 -13.35
N SER A 227 0.62 -8.36 -13.49
CA SER A 227 0.00 -8.72 -14.77
C SER A 227 -1.44 -8.21 -14.83
N ASN A 228 -2.04 -8.21 -16.03
CA ASN A 228 -3.43 -7.77 -16.25
C ASN A 228 -3.75 -6.36 -15.72
N VAL A 229 -2.74 -5.48 -15.68
CA VAL A 229 -2.86 -4.11 -15.20
C VAL A 229 -3.70 -3.32 -16.21
N ALA A 230 -4.82 -2.78 -15.76
CA ALA A 230 -5.72 -1.99 -16.59
C ALA A 230 -6.43 -0.90 -15.79
N VAL A 231 -6.78 0.18 -16.47
CA VAL A 231 -7.55 1.30 -15.92
C VAL A 231 -8.85 1.47 -16.69
N LYS A 232 -9.94 1.65 -15.98
CA LYS A 232 -11.23 2.07 -16.55
C LYS A 232 -11.47 3.53 -16.17
N LEU A 233 -11.74 4.37 -17.17
CA LEU A 233 -12.06 5.78 -16.95
C LEU A 233 -13.56 5.98 -16.77
N VAL A 234 -13.94 7.02 -16.03
CA VAL A 234 -15.33 7.40 -15.78
C VAL A 234 -16.08 7.56 -17.09
N GLY A 235 -17.20 6.84 -17.23
CA GLY A 235 -18.04 6.89 -18.41
C GLY A 235 -17.54 6.05 -19.58
N SER A 236 -16.40 5.37 -19.44
CA SER A 236 -15.93 4.38 -20.41
C SER A 236 -16.59 3.02 -20.17
N SER A 237 -16.88 2.28 -21.23
CA SER A 237 -17.25 0.86 -21.16
C SER A 237 -16.05 -0.08 -21.32
N THR A 238 -14.86 0.46 -21.65
CA THR A 238 -13.67 -0.33 -21.98
C THR A 238 -12.55 -0.14 -20.97
N TRP A 239 -11.75 -1.19 -20.81
CA TRP A 239 -10.52 -1.19 -20.02
C TRP A 239 -9.34 -0.78 -20.90
N MET A 240 -8.50 0.11 -20.38
CA MET A 240 -7.23 0.51 -20.98
C MET A 240 -6.13 -0.37 -20.39
N GLU A 241 -5.72 -1.41 -21.12
CA GLU A 241 -4.64 -2.32 -20.70
C GLU A 241 -3.28 -1.62 -20.67
N ALA A 242 -2.42 -2.03 -19.74
CA ALA A 242 -1.07 -1.48 -19.60
C ALA A 242 -0.16 -1.93 -20.75
N GLN A 243 0.35 -0.97 -21.51
CA GLN A 243 1.29 -1.17 -22.62
C GLN A 243 2.71 -0.70 -22.26
#